data_AF-A0A2W6B6Q1-F1
#
_entry.id   AF-A0A2W6B6Q1-F1
#
_cell.length_a   1.000
_cell.length_b   1.000
_cell.length_c   1.000
_cell.angle_alpha   90.00
_cell.angle_beta   90.00
_cell.angle_gamma   90.00
#
_symmetry.space_group_name_H-M   'P 1'
#
loop_
_entity.id
_entity.type
_entity.pdbx_description
1 polymer ?
#
loop_
_entity_poly.entity_id
_entity_poly.type
_entity_poly.pdbx_seq_one_letter_code
_entity_poly.pdbx_strand_id
1 'polypeptide(L)' 'MRITDETHDRLVTLAGATGRRMYAIVDEAVAAYEINAFWESFNAGYERLADDAEQWAEIQAERTGEAPTLAGDLAEE' A
#
# COMPACT_ATOMS: atom_id res chain seq x y z
N MET A 1 -13.19 -4.62 19.69
CA MET A 1 -12.75 -3.21 19.57
C MET A 1 -13.86 -2.32 20.10
N ARG A 2 -13.55 -1.37 21.01
CA ARG A 2 -14.52 -0.36 21.45
C ARG A 2 -14.38 0.86 20.54
N ILE A 3 -15.50 1.37 20.06
CA ILE A 3 -15.58 2.57 19.22
C ILE A 3 -16.43 3.63 19.92
N THR A 4 -16.37 4.87 19.44
CA THR A 4 -17.26 5.94 19.90
C THR A 4 -18.69 5.68 19.43
N ASP A 5 -19.67 6.19 20.19
CA ASP A 5 -21.09 6.07 19.81
C ASP A 5 -21.36 6.71 18.44
N GLU A 6 -20.70 7.83 18.13
CA GLU A 6 -20.77 8.46 16.80
C GLU A 6 -20.30 7.53 15.67
N THR A 7 -19.19 6.81 15.87
CA THR A 7 -18.67 5.86 14.87
C THR A 7 -19.62 4.69 14.71
N HIS A 8 -20.18 4.21 15.82
CA HIS A 8 -21.17 3.14 15.80
C HIS A 8 -22.41 3.55 14.99
N ASP A 9 -22.98 4.73 15.26
CA ASP A 9 -24.18 5.22 14.57
C ASP A 9 -23.95 5.44 13.07
N ARG A 10 -22.76 5.92 12.70
CA ARG A 10 -22.34 5.99 11.29
C ARG A 10 -22.31 4.63 10.62
N LEU A 11 -21.73 3.62 11.28
CA LEU A 11 -21.67 2.26 10.75
C LEU A 11 -23.06 1.62 10.65
N VAL A 12 -23.95 1.85 11.60
CA VAL A 12 -25.35 1.39 11.54
C VAL A 12 -26.07 2.03 10.36
N THR A 13 -25.92 3.34 10.19
CA THR A 13 -26.52 4.08 9.06
C THR A 13 -26.02 3.55 7.72
N LEU A 14 -24.71 3.33 7.60
CA LEU A 14 -24.09 2.83 6.37
C LEU A 14 -24.49 1.37 6.09
N ALA A 15 -24.58 0.53 7.11
CA ALA A 15 -25.09 -0.83 7.02
C ALA A 15 -26.55 -0.85 6.52
N GLY A 16 -27.40 -0.01 7.09
CA GLY A 16 -28.80 0.14 6.66
C GLY A 16 -28.94 0.62 5.22
N ALA A 17 -28.14 1.59 4.81
CA ALA A 17 -28.18 2.16 3.45
C ALA A 17 -27.63 1.19 2.39
N THR A 18 -26.64 0.37 2.73
CA THR A 18 -25.99 -0.55 1.78
C THR A 18 -26.55 -1.98 1.82
N GLY A 19 -27.37 -2.31 2.82
CA GLY A 19 -27.82 -3.68 3.08
C GLY A 19 -26.69 -4.62 3.55
N ARG A 20 -25.54 -4.06 3.94
CA ARG A 20 -24.34 -4.84 4.30
C ARG A 20 -24.19 -4.91 5.81
N ARG A 21 -23.48 -5.94 6.29
CA ARG A 21 -23.18 -6.10 7.72
C ARG A 21 -22.07 -5.11 8.12
N MET A 22 -22.20 -4.51 9.30
CA MET A 22 -21.24 -3.50 9.80
C MET A 22 -19.78 -4.00 9.76
N TYR A 23 -19.52 -5.25 10.12
CA TYR A 23 -18.16 -5.78 10.11
C TYR A 23 -17.57 -5.85 8.69
N ALA A 24 -18.37 -6.17 7.67
CA ALA A 24 -17.90 -6.23 6.29
C ALA A 24 -17.58 -4.83 5.72
N ILE A 25 -18.26 -3.80 6.24
CA ILE A 25 -17.94 -2.40 5.96
C ILE A 25 -16.62 -2.02 6.63
N VAL A 26 -16.43 -2.42 7.89
CA VAL A 26 -15.19 -2.16 8.63
C VAL A 26 -14.00 -2.84 7.98
N ASP A 27 -14.12 -4.12 7.63
CA ASP A 27 -13.04 -4.89 6.98
C ASP A 27 -12.60 -4.23 5.67
N GLU A 28 -13.55 -3.81 4.83
CA GLU A 28 -13.23 -3.12 3.58
C GLU A 28 -12.64 -1.72 3.81
N ALA A 29 -13.13 -0.98 4.81
CA ALA A 29 -12.59 0.32 5.15
C ALA A 29 -11.14 0.21 5.65
N VAL A 30 -10.82 -0.82 6.42
CA VAL A 30 -9.45 -1.11 6.87
C VAL A 30 -8.56 -1.46 5.68
N ALA A 31 -9.00 -2.37 4.81
CA ALA A 31 -8.23 -2.74 3.62
C ALA A 31 -7.96 -1.53 2.70
N ALA A 32 -8.97 -0.67 2.51
CA ALA A 32 -8.81 0.56 1.74
C ALA A 32 -7.81 1.53 2.41
N TYR A 33 -7.86 1.67 3.72
CA TYR A 33 -6.91 2.48 4.48
C TYR A 33 -5.49 1.95 4.37
N GLU A 34 -5.28 0.64 4.48
CA GLU A 34 -3.96 0.01 4.34
C GLU A 34 -3.37 0.22 2.95
N ILE A 35 -4.17 0.05 1.89
CA ILE A 35 -3.73 0.28 0.51
C ILE A 35 -3.35 1.76 0.30
N ASN A 36 -4.17 2.68 0.80
CA ASN A 36 -3.89 4.10 0.68
C ASN A 36 -2.62 4.50 1.45
N ALA A 37 -2.46 4.04 2.70
CA ALA A 37 -1.26 4.28 3.50
C ALA A 37 0.00 3.72 2.84
N PHE A 38 -0.09 2.53 2.22
CA PHE A 38 1.00 1.95 1.43
C PHE A 38 1.42 2.88 0.29
N TRP A 39 0.46 3.32 -0.54
CA TRP A 39 0.77 4.17 -1.69
C TRP A 39 1.31 5.54 -1.30
N GLU A 40 0.79 6.14 -0.24
CA GLU A 40 1.31 7.40 0.30
C GLU A 40 2.77 7.25 0.74
N SER A 41 3.08 6.18 1.49
CA SER A 41 4.44 5.92 1.94
C SER A 41 5.38 5.60 0.77
N PHE A 42 4.92 4.80 -0.19
CA PHE A 42 5.69 4.44 -1.38
C PHE A 42 6.02 5.67 -2.24
N ASN A 43 5.02 6.49 -2.53
CA ASN A 43 5.20 7.71 -3.32
C ASN A 43 6.12 8.70 -2.61
N ALA A 44 5.95 8.93 -1.31
CA ALA A 44 6.86 9.77 -0.53
C ALA A 44 8.32 9.24 -0.52
N GLY A 45 8.50 7.92 -0.64
CA GLY A 45 9.81 7.31 -0.86
C GLY A 45 10.41 7.71 -2.21
N TYR A 46 9.64 7.58 -3.28
CA TYR A 46 10.08 7.94 -4.64
C TYR A 46 10.27 9.44 -4.84
N GLU A 47 9.47 10.29 -4.22
CA GLU A 47 9.65 11.74 -4.25
C GLU A 47 11.00 12.12 -3.60
N ARG A 48 11.30 11.57 -2.42
CA ARG A 48 12.62 11.76 -1.78
C ARG A 48 13.76 11.27 -2.65
N LEU A 49 13.60 10.11 -3.28
CA LEU A 49 14.61 9.54 -4.16
C LEU A 49 14.81 10.36 -5.44
N ALA A 50 13.75 10.97 -5.98
CA ALA A 50 13.83 11.84 -7.15
C ALA A 50 14.67 13.10 -6.88
N ASP A 51 14.67 13.58 -5.64
CA ASP A 51 15.49 14.71 -5.19
C ASP A 51 16.90 14.30 -4.72
N ASP A 52 17.23 13.00 -4.70
CA ASP A 52 18.51 12.45 -4.24
C ASP A 52 19.23 11.68 -5.37
N ALA A 53 19.99 12.42 -6.17
CA ALA A 53 20.74 11.86 -7.30
C ALA A 53 21.85 10.87 -6.87
N GLU A 54 22.40 11.01 -5.66
CA GLU A 54 23.44 10.12 -5.14
C GLU A 54 22.84 8.76 -4.79
N GLN A 55 21.77 8.75 -3.99
CA GLN A 55 21.04 7.53 -3.66
C GLN A 55 20.46 6.86 -4.91
N TRP A 56 20.00 7.65 -5.90
CA TRP A 56 19.57 7.09 -7.18
C TRP A 56 20.71 6.38 -7.91
N ALA A 57 21.92 6.95 -7.93
CA ALA A 57 23.09 6.33 -8.54
C ALA A 57 23.49 5.01 -7.85
N GLU A 58 23.40 4.95 -6.51
CA GLU A 58 23.63 3.72 -5.74
C GLU A 58 22.65 2.60 -6.14
N ILE A 59 21.36 2.92 -6.23
CA ILE A 59 20.33 1.95 -6.67
C ILE A 59 20.58 1.47 -8.10
N GLN A 60 21.00 2.36 -9.02
CA GLN A 60 21.32 1.94 -10.39
C GLN A 60 22.56 1.05 -10.45
N ALA A 61 23.56 1.30 -9.61
CA ALA A 61 24.75 0.46 -9.51
C ALA A 61 24.40 -0.94 -9.00
N GLU A 62 23.57 -1.04 -7.94
CA GLU A 62 23.05 -2.31 -7.42
C GLU A 62 22.29 -3.08 -8.50
N ARG A 63 21.29 -2.44 -9.14
CA ARG A 63 20.48 -3.05 -10.21
C ARG A 63 21.31 -3.54 -11.39
N THR A 64 22.36 -2.81 -11.76
CA THR A 64 23.27 -3.22 -12.84
C THR A 64 24.10 -4.45 -12.44
N GLY A 65 24.53 -4.51 -11.18
CA GLY A 65 25.24 -5.67 -10.62
C GLY A 65 24.37 -6.92 -10.54
N GLU A 66 23.06 -6.76 -10.28
CA GLU A 66 22.09 -7.85 -10.14
C GLU A 66 21.45 -8.29 -11.47
N ALA A 67 21.44 -7.45 -12.51
CA ALA A 67 20.84 -7.78 -13.80
C ALA A 67 21.23 -9.16 -14.38
N PRO A 68 22.49 -9.64 -14.24
CA PRO A 68 22.87 -10.97 -14.72
C PRO A 68 22.18 -12.13 -13.98
N THR A 69 21.85 -11.99 -12.69
CA THR A 69 21.19 -13.07 -11.93
C THR A 69 19.73 -13.22 -12.33
N LEU A 70 19.05 -12.12 -12.65
CA LEU A 70 17.68 -12.13 -13.16
C LEU A 70 17.55 -12.79 -14.54
N ALA A 71 18.58 -12.67 -15.38
CA ALA A 71 18.61 -13.29 -16.71
C ALA A 71 18.98 -14.79 -16.67
N GLY A 72 19.72 -15.23 -15.64
CA GLY A 72 20.13 -16.62 -15.48
C GLY A 72 18.95 -17.58 -15.35
N ASP A 73 17.93 -17.21 -14.56
CA ASP A 73 16.73 -18.04 -14.33
C ASP A 73 15.82 -18.17 -15.56
N LEU A 74 15.92 -17.27 -16.54
CA LEU A 74 15.13 -17.31 -17.79
C LEU A 74 15.85 -18.03 -18.94
N ALA A 75 17.13 -18.37 -18.79
CA ALA A 75 17.95 -18.97 -19.83
C ALA A 75 18.10 -20.51 -19.69
N GLU A 76 17.52 -21.12 -18.66
CA GLU A 76 17.57 -22.56 -18.38
C GLU A 76 16.32 -23.37 -18.81
N GLU A 77 15.38 -22.77 -19.58
CA GLU A 77 14.26 -23.48 -20.27
C GLU A 77 14.53 -23.71 -21.77
#